data_AF-A0A3A9KI47-F1
#
_entry.id   AF-A0A3A9KI47-F1
#
_cell.length_a   1.000
_cell.length_b   1.000
_cell.length_c   1.000
_cell.angle_alpha   90.00
_cell.angle_beta   90.00
_cell.angle_gamma   90.00
#
_symmetry.space_group_name_H-M   'P 1'
#
loop_
_entity.id
_entity.type
_entity.pdbx_description
1 polymer ?
#
loop_
_entity_poly.entity_id
_entity_poly.type
_entity_poly.pdbx_seq_one_letter_code
_entity_poly.pdbx_strand_id
1 'polypeptide(L)' 'MNYNETESRGNTIVNVEEAYPEAHFIEYFVSPDDEIGMNWANLILAFEEHENDWHLVAIVVDRWAI' A
#
# COMPACT_ATOMS: atom_id res chain seq x y z
N MET A 1 10.57 -1.41 1.63
CA MET A 1 9.55 -2.20 2.35
C MET A 1 9.38 -1.50 3.68
N ASN A 2 8.24 -0.84 3.85
CA ASN A 2 7.91 -0.12 5.06
C ASN A 2 6.87 -0.92 5.85
N TYR A 3 6.93 -0.84 7.17
CA TYR A 3 6.01 -1.53 8.09
C TYR A 3 5.35 -0.48 8.96
N ASN A 4 4.01 -0.38 8.88
CA ASN A 4 3.22 0.66 9.56
C ASN A 4 3.65 2.11 9.28
N GLU A 5 4.36 2.33 8.18
CA GLU A 5 4.61 3.66 7.61
C GLU A 5 4.12 3.58 6.16
N THR A 6 3.13 4.40 5.79
CA THR A 6 2.67 4.49 4.40
C THR A 6 3.12 5.83 3.82
N GLU A 7 3.91 5.78 2.74
CA GLU A 7 4.35 7.00 2.05
C GLU A 7 3.43 7.28 0.84
N SER A 8 2.80 8.45 0.83
CA SER A 8 2.05 8.92 -0.34
C SER A 8 3.02 9.29 -1.46
N ARG A 9 3.17 8.42 -2.47
CA ARG A 9 4.06 8.62 -3.62
C ARG A 9 3.34 9.13 -4.89
N GLY A 10 2.03 8.87 -5.00
CA GLY A 10 1.19 9.30 -6.11
C GLY A 10 0.28 10.49 -5.80
N ASN A 11 -0.68 10.71 -6.70
CA ASN A 11 -1.74 11.70 -6.53
C ASN A 11 -2.94 11.18 -5.71
N THR A 12 -2.89 9.91 -5.29
CA THR A 12 -3.96 9.26 -4.54
C THR A 12 -3.79 9.57 -3.07
N ILE A 13 -4.85 10.03 -2.41
CA ILE A 13 -4.86 10.18 -0.95
C ILE A 13 -4.76 8.77 -0.35
N VAL A 14 -3.66 8.49 0.36
CA VAL A 14 -3.49 7.26 1.12
C VAL A 14 -4.22 7.43 2.45
N ASN A 15 -5.51 7.06 2.50
CA ASN A 15 -6.35 7.10 3.71
C ASN A 15 -6.53 5.71 4.35
N VAL A 16 -5.62 4.78 4.08
CA VAL A 16 -5.74 3.38 4.50
C VAL A 16 -5.75 3.22 6.01
N GLU A 17 -5.00 4.06 6.73
CA GLU A 17 -5.00 4.10 8.20
C GLU A 17 -6.32 4.63 8.77
N GLU A 18 -6.99 5.56 8.07
CA GLU A 18 -8.32 6.04 8.47
C GLU A 18 -9.42 5.01 8.15
N ALA A 19 -9.28 4.29 7.04
CA ALA A 19 -10.24 3.29 6.60
C ALA A 19 -10.14 1.97 7.38
N TYR A 20 -8.93 1.60 7.81
CA TYR A 20 -8.63 0.36 8.54
C TYR A 20 -7.75 0.64 9.77
N PRO A 21 -8.31 1.26 10.82
CA PRO A 21 -7.54 1.73 11.98
C PRO A 21 -6.90 0.61 12.82
N GLU A 22 -7.45 -0.61 12.75
CA GLU A 22 -6.94 -1.79 13.48
C GLU A 22 -6.06 -2.68 12.59
N ALA A 23 -5.82 -2.29 11.33
CA ALA A 23 -5.03 -3.08 10.41
C ALA A 23 -3.53 -2.74 10.50
N HIS A 24 -2.73 -3.78 10.29
CA HIS A 24 -1.31 -3.68 10.03
C HIS A 24 -1.06 -3.58 8.52
N PHE A 25 -0.15 -2.69 8.14
CA PHE A 25 0.11 -2.41 6.72
C PHE A 25 1.49 -2.89 6.30
N ILE A 26 1.52 -3.58 5.15
CA ILE A 26 2.75 -3.88 4.42
C ILE A 26 2.75 -3.08 3.13
N GLU A 27 3.73 -2.21 2.99
CA GLU A 27 3.95 -1.43 1.77
C GLU A 27 5.10 -2.01 0.94
N TYR A 28 4.78 -2.32 -0.32
CA TYR A 28 5.71 -2.78 -1.34
C TYR A 28 5.74 -1.82 -2.53
N PHE A 29 6.80 -1.02 -2.57
CA PHE A 29 7.09 -0.17 -3.71
C PHE A 29 7.77 -0.97 -4.83
N VAL A 30 7.15 -0.94 -6.01
CA VAL A 30 7.69 -1.46 -7.26
C VAL A 30 8.36 -0.31 -7.99
N SER A 31 9.68 -0.36 -8.05
CA SER A 31 10.47 0.60 -8.83
C SER A 31 10.09 0.53 -10.31
N PRO A 32 10.06 1.67 -11.02
CA PRO A 32 9.79 1.69 -12.46
C PRO A 32 10.91 0.95 -13.21
N ASP A 33 10.54 0.24 -14.28
CA ASP A 33 11.47 -0.48 -15.16
C ASP A 33 11.73 0.24 -16.49
N ASP A 34 11.03 1.35 -16.75
CA ASP A 34 11.14 2.16 -17.95
C ASP A 34 12.13 3.34 -17.79
N GLU A 35 12.70 3.79 -18.92
CA GLU A 35 13.64 4.93 -18.94
C GLU A 35 13.03 6.26 -18.49
N ILE A 36 11.70 6.40 -18.58
CA ILE A 36 10.97 7.62 -18.24
C ILE A 36 10.61 7.64 -16.73
N GLY A 37 10.80 6.52 -16.03
CA GLY A 37 10.53 6.38 -14.61
C GLY A 37 9.05 6.45 -14.25
N MET A 38 8.16 6.14 -15.21
CA MET A 38 6.72 6.31 -15.09
C MET A 38 5.98 5.02 -14.77
N ASN A 39 6.55 3.84 -14.98
CA ASN A 39 5.90 2.55 -14.74
C ASN A 39 6.08 2.06 -13.30
N TRP A 40 5.97 2.96 -12.32
CA TRP A 40 6.05 2.59 -10.91
C TRP A 40 4.68 2.19 -10.36
N ALA A 41 4.69 1.32 -9.35
CA ALA A 41 3.51 0.94 -8.59
C ALA A 41 3.85 0.87 -7.10
N ASN A 42 2.85 1.11 -6.27
CA ASN A 42 2.91 0.96 -4.83
C ASN A 42 1.76 0.05 -4.39
N LEU A 43 2.11 -1.09 -3.80
CA LEU A 43 1.16 -2.07 -3.31
C LEU A 43 1.10 -1.97 -1.79
N ILE A 44 -0.08 -1.67 -1.25
CA ILE A 44 -0.33 -1.66 0.18
C ILE A 44 -1.28 -2.80 0.51
N LEU A 45 -0.87 -3.66 1.42
CA LEU A 45 -1.67 -4.77 1.93
C LEU A 45 -2.06 -4.46 3.37
N ALA A 46 -3.34 -4.55 3.68
CA ALA A 46 -3.86 -4.34 5.04
C ALA A 46 -4.29 -5.68 5.64
N PHE A 47 -3.74 -5.99 6.82
CA PHE A 47 -4.02 -7.21 7.55
C PHE A 47 -4.60 -6.91 8.93
N GLU A 48 -5.66 -7.60 9.30
CA GLU A 48 -6.20 -7.56 10.66
C GLU A 48 -5.99 -8.90 11.36
N GLU A 49 -5.64 -8.87 12.63
CA GLU A 49 -5.56 -10.06 13.46
C GLU A 49 -6.96 -10.37 14.02
N HIS A 50 -7.48 -11.56 13.70
CA HIS A 50 -8.73 -12.05 14.24
C HIS A 50 -8.54 -13.48 14.75
N GLU A 51 -8.80 -13.70 16.04
CA GLU A 51 -8.69 -15.02 16.70
C GLU A 51 -7.31 -15.70 16.56
N ASN A 52 -6.21 -14.92 16.60
CA ASN A 52 -4.83 -15.35 16.34
C ASN A 52 -4.52 -15.75 14.88
N ASP A 53 -5.36 -15.37 13.92
CA ASP A 53 -5.12 -15.59 12.50
C ASP A 53 -5.13 -14.26 11.73
N TRP A 54 -4.22 -14.13 10.76
CA TRP A 54 -4.00 -12.89 10.00
C TRP A 54 -4.83 -12.90 8.73
N HIS A 55 -5.80 -12.00 8.66
CA HIS A 55 -6.71 -11.89 7.53
C HIS A 55 -6.34 -10.70 6.65
N LEU A 56 -6.25 -10.93 5.34
CA LEU A 56 -6.09 -9.85 4.37
C LEU A 56 -7.45 -9.17 4.15
N VAL A 57 -7.61 -7.95 4.67
CA VAL A 57 -8.88 -7.22 4.63
C VAL A 57 -8.94 -6.23 3.47
N ALA A 58 -7.79 -5.76 2.98
CA ALA A 58 -7.73 -4.86 1.83
C ALA A 58 -6.46 -5.02 1.01
N ILE A 59 -6.59 -4.77 -0.30
CA ILE A 59 -5.49 -4.62 -1.25
C ILE A 59 -5.65 -3.26 -1.91
N VAL A 60 -4.67 -2.39 -1.74
CA VAL A 60 -4.66 -1.05 -2.33
C VAL A 60 -3.47 -0.94 -3.29
N VAL A 61 -3.73 -0.48 -4.50
CA VAL A 61 -2.72 -0.29 -5.54
C VAL A 61 -2.73 1.17 -5.94
N ASP A 62 -1.65 1.87 -5.62
CA ASP A 62 -1.37 3.18 -6.20
C ASP A 62 -0.37 2.98 -7.33
N ARG A 63 -0.60 3.65 -8.46
CA ARG A 63 0.25 3.53 -9.62
C ARG A 63 0.30 4.87 -10.31
N TRP A 64 1.37 5.08 -11.04
CA TRP A 64 1.36 6.17 -11.99
C TRP A 64 0.30 5.90 -13.07
N ALA A 65 -0.60 6.87 -13.26
CA ALA A 65 -1.59 6.88 -14.33
C ALA A 65 -1.77 8.33 -14.81
N ILE A 66 -1.06 8.70 -15.88
CA ILE A 66 -1.39 9.83 -16.76
C ILE A 66 -1.28 9.33 -18.20
#